data_AF-A0A2V7U383-F1
#
_entry.id   AF-A0A2V7U383-F1
#
_cell.length_a   1.000
_cell.length_b   1.000
_cell.length_c   1.000
_cell.angle_alpha   90.00
_cell.angle_beta   90.00
_cell.angle_gamma   90.00
#
_symmetry.space_group_name_H-M   'P 1'
#
loop_
_entity.id
_entity.type
_entity.pdbx_description
1 polymer ?
#
loop_
_entity_poly.entity_id
_entity_poly.type
_entity_poly.pdbx_seq_one_letter_code
_entity_poly.pdbx_strand_id
1 'polypeptide(L)'
;MLKRLMLCLVILGAGACEAARVGPDTVPKGTWGGDDGGLIVTAEGAHAHIGCTLGDLEGPIALDADGRFDVDVPWNVDAFPIDRGIRHPARLSGRTDGHTLTLAVRLSDTGQALGPVLLTLGMEPRMQNCPICRR
;
A
#
# COMPACT_ATOMS: atom_id res chain seq x y z
N MET A 1 63.33 -34.66 -12.27
CA MET A 1 62.08 -34.64 -13.06
C MET A 1 61.01 -35.47 -12.36
N LEU A 2 60.03 -34.83 -11.72
CA LEU A 2 58.68 -35.35 -11.39
C LEU A 2 57.85 -34.17 -10.81
N LYS A 3 57.41 -33.20 -11.63
CA LYS A 3 56.06 -33.03 -12.22
C LYS A 3 54.86 -33.28 -11.26
N ARG A 4 54.18 -32.15 -10.97
CA ARG A 4 52.70 -31.94 -10.92
C ARG A 4 52.00 -32.44 -9.64
N LEU A 5 51.03 -31.76 -9.04
CA LEU A 5 50.29 -30.52 -9.34
C LEU A 5 49.62 -30.16 -7.99
N MET A 6 49.94 -29.02 -7.38
CA MET A 6 49.21 -28.57 -6.19
C MET A 6 48.17 -27.55 -6.67
N LEU A 7 46.94 -28.02 -6.85
CA LEU A 7 45.82 -27.23 -7.35
C LEU A 7 45.31 -26.33 -6.21
N CYS A 8 45.72 -25.06 -6.21
CA CYS A 8 45.11 -24.03 -5.36
C CYS A 8 43.69 -23.75 -5.86
N LEU A 9 42.70 -24.37 -5.22
CA LEU A 9 41.29 -24.06 -5.44
C LEU A 9 40.98 -22.71 -4.76
N VAL A 10 41.15 -21.62 -5.51
CA VAL A 10 40.70 -20.29 -5.10
C VAL A 10 39.18 -20.26 -5.27
N ILE A 11 38.47 -20.42 -4.15
CA ILE A 11 37.02 -20.22 -4.10
C ILE A 11 36.80 -18.70 -4.14
N LEU A 12 36.51 -18.17 -5.34
CA LEU A 12 35.97 -16.83 -5.52
C LEU A 12 34.56 -16.80 -4.91
N GLY A 13 34.46 -16.40 -3.65
CA GLY A 13 33.20 -16.07 -3.01
C GLY A 13 32.62 -14.82 -3.65
N ALA A 14 31.74 -14.99 -4.64
CA ALA A 14 30.85 -13.93 -5.10
C ALA A 14 29.84 -13.67 -3.98
N GLY A 15 30.19 -12.80 -3.03
CA GLY A 15 29.22 -12.21 -2.13
C GLY A 15 28.21 -11.46 -2.99
N ALA A 16 27.03 -12.03 -3.17
CA ALA A 16 25.88 -11.31 -3.68
C ALA A 16 25.64 -10.15 -2.71
N CYS A 17 26.08 -8.96 -3.10
CA CYS A 17 25.68 -7.74 -2.44
C CYS A 17 24.19 -7.60 -2.76
N GLU A 18 23.32 -8.16 -1.90
CA GLU A 18 21.93 -7.75 -1.86
C GLU A 18 21.94 -6.28 -1.49
N ALA A 19 21.95 -5.43 -2.53
CA ALA A 19 21.73 -4.02 -2.37
C ALA A 19 20.36 -3.89 -1.71
N ALA A 20 20.35 -3.59 -0.41
CA ALA A 20 19.15 -3.24 0.32
C ALA A 20 18.46 -2.16 -0.50
N ARG A 21 17.28 -2.48 -1.04
CA ARG A 21 16.48 -1.49 -1.77
C ARG A 21 16.10 -0.45 -0.72
N VAL A 22 16.68 0.74 -0.83
CA VAL A 22 16.29 1.89 -0.01
C VAL A 22 14.94 2.37 -0.54
N GLY A 23 13.87 1.70 -0.09
CA GLY A 23 12.50 2.15 -0.26
C GLY A 23 12.15 3.20 0.78
N PRO A 24 11.00 3.88 0.65
CA PRO A 24 10.52 4.76 1.70
C PRO A 24 10.10 3.94 2.93
N ASP A 25 10.34 4.47 4.13
CA ASP A 25 9.91 3.83 5.40
C ASP A 25 8.41 4.02 5.69
N THR A 26 7.77 4.93 4.97
CA THR A 26 6.34 5.23 5.07
C THR A 26 5.76 5.47 3.69
N VAL A 27 4.45 5.29 3.50
CA VAL A 27 3.78 5.64 2.24
C VAL A 27 4.03 7.13 1.94
N PRO A 28 4.58 7.49 0.76
CA PRO A 28 4.84 8.89 0.43
C PRO A 28 3.58 9.77 0.50
N LYS A 29 3.78 10.99 1.01
CA LYS A 29 2.73 12.01 1.09
C LYS A 29 2.26 12.43 -0.29
N GLY A 30 0.98 12.76 -0.40
CA GLY A 30 0.35 13.25 -1.62
C GLY A 30 -0.94 12.52 -1.96
N THR A 31 -1.50 12.88 -3.11
CA THR A 31 -2.68 12.23 -3.67
C THR A 31 -2.25 11.04 -4.50
N TRP A 32 -2.84 9.89 -4.23
CA TRP A 32 -2.71 8.65 -4.99
C TRP A 32 -4.05 8.36 -5.63
N GLY A 33 -4.06 8.19 -6.95
CA GLY A 33 -5.29 7.97 -7.71
C GLY A 33 -5.20 6.77 -8.63
N GLY A 34 -6.35 6.15 -8.86
CA GLY A 34 -6.53 5.03 -9.79
C GLY A 34 -7.99 4.90 -10.17
N ASP A 35 -8.31 3.79 -10.84
CA ASP A 35 -9.70 3.43 -11.10
C ASP A 35 -10.36 2.91 -9.82
N ASP A 36 -11.54 3.45 -9.49
CA ASP A 36 -12.35 3.09 -8.32
C ASP A 36 -11.63 3.17 -6.97
N GLY A 37 -10.56 3.98 -6.88
CA GLY A 37 -9.84 4.17 -5.64
C GLY A 37 -9.02 5.44 -5.58
N GLY A 38 -8.83 5.91 -4.36
CA GLY A 38 -8.00 7.07 -4.05
C GLY A 38 -7.47 7.00 -2.63
N LEU A 39 -6.30 7.60 -2.42
CA LEU A 39 -5.68 7.73 -1.11
C LEU A 39 -5.01 9.10 -1.03
N ILE A 40 -5.34 9.89 -0.02
CA ILE A 40 -4.68 11.16 0.29
C ILE A 40 -3.84 10.94 1.54
N VAL A 41 -2.52 11.09 1.43
CA VAL A 41 -1.58 10.90 2.55
C VAL A 41 -1.02 12.26 2.97
N THR A 42 -1.16 12.61 4.24
CA THR A 42 -0.64 13.85 4.84
C THR A 42 0.43 13.55 5.90
N ALA A 43 0.84 14.55 6.68
CA ALA A 43 1.72 14.30 7.84
C ALA A 43 0.95 13.73 9.04
N GLU A 44 -0.34 14.05 9.12
CA GLU A 44 -1.24 13.77 10.23
C GLU A 44 -1.98 12.45 10.07
N GLY A 45 -2.07 11.92 8.85
CA GLY A 45 -2.89 10.75 8.59
C GLY A 45 -3.04 10.42 7.11
N ALA A 46 -4.06 9.62 6.82
CA ALA A 46 -4.48 9.34 5.46
C ALA A 46 -5.99 9.17 5.34
N HIS A 47 -6.53 9.55 4.19
CA HIS A 47 -7.93 9.37 3.83
C HIS A 47 -8.02 8.49 2.59
N ALA A 48 -8.73 7.38 2.68
CA ALA A 48 -8.76 6.34 1.65
C ALA A 48 -10.18 6.07 1.16
N HIS A 49 -10.30 5.80 -0.13
CA HIS A 49 -11.53 5.38 -0.79
C HIS A 49 -11.28 4.13 -1.64
N ILE A 50 -12.21 3.17 -1.58
CA ILE A 50 -12.39 2.11 -2.59
C ILE A 50 -13.88 2.08 -2.95
N GLY A 51 -14.18 2.34 -4.22
CA GLY A 51 -15.54 2.63 -4.67
C GLY A 51 -16.14 3.78 -3.86
N CYS A 52 -17.35 3.60 -3.35
CA CYS A 52 -18.07 4.60 -2.57
C CYS A 52 -18.04 4.34 -1.06
N THR A 53 -16.93 3.75 -0.61
CA THR A 53 -16.63 3.46 0.80
C THR A 53 -15.36 4.19 1.19
N LEU A 54 -15.20 4.50 2.47
CA LEU A 54 -14.06 5.31 2.93
C LEU A 54 -13.55 4.93 4.31
N GLY A 55 -12.31 5.31 4.59
CA GLY A 55 -11.68 5.19 5.89
C GLY A 55 -10.63 6.27 6.13
N ASP A 56 -10.38 6.53 7.41
CA ASP A 56 -9.46 7.56 7.87
C ASP A 56 -8.46 6.92 8.84
N LEU A 57 -7.17 7.19 8.63
CA LEU A 57 -6.06 6.75 9.48
C LEU A 57 -5.38 7.93 10.12
N GLU A 58 -4.97 7.76 11.37
CA GLU A 58 -4.12 8.71 12.07
C GLU A 58 -2.64 8.32 11.93
N GLY A 59 -1.79 9.31 11.72
CA GLY A 59 -0.35 9.15 11.58
C GLY A 59 0.11 8.57 10.24
N PRO A 60 1.44 8.44 10.07
CA PRO A 60 2.02 7.91 8.85
C PRO A 60 1.75 6.40 8.71
N ILE A 61 1.55 5.94 7.47
CA ILE A 61 1.44 4.51 7.15
C ILE A 61 2.86 3.95 7.01
N ALA A 62 3.33 3.24 8.04
CA ALA A 62 4.65 2.60 8.04
C ALA A 62 4.73 1.45 7.04
N LEU A 63 5.88 1.32 6.37
CA LEU A 63 6.19 0.24 5.44
C LEU A 63 7.20 -0.71 6.06
N ASP A 64 7.05 -2.01 5.76
CA ASP A 64 8.08 -3.01 6.05
C ASP A 64 9.23 -2.96 5.02
N ALA A 65 10.24 -3.80 5.22
CA ALA A 65 11.41 -3.88 4.33
C ALA A 65 11.06 -4.28 2.88
N ASP A 66 9.89 -4.86 2.65
CA ASP A 66 9.39 -5.23 1.32
C ASP A 66 8.49 -4.14 0.71
N GLY A 67 8.30 -3.00 1.40
CA GLY A 67 7.42 -1.91 0.99
C GLY A 67 5.94 -2.22 1.20
N ARG A 68 5.60 -3.13 2.13
CA ARG A 68 4.22 -3.52 2.45
C ARG A 68 3.73 -2.81 3.70
N PHE A 69 2.42 -2.65 3.79
CA PHE A 69 1.75 -2.23 5.01
C PHE A 69 0.50 -3.08 5.25
N ASP A 70 0.14 -3.20 6.52
CA ASP A 70 -1.09 -3.82 6.98
C ASP A 70 -1.45 -3.20 8.34
N VAL A 71 -2.47 -2.34 8.35
CA VAL A 71 -2.81 -1.48 9.47
C VAL A 71 -4.30 -1.55 9.79
N ASP A 72 -4.65 -1.40 11.06
CA ASP A 72 -6.05 -1.33 11.49
C ASP A 72 -6.65 0.04 11.13
N VAL A 73 -7.87 0.05 10.60
CA VAL A 73 -8.60 1.27 10.22
C VAL A 73 -10.11 1.13 10.50
N PRO A 74 -10.79 2.18 10.98
CA PRO A 74 -12.25 2.25 10.93
C PRO A 74 -12.73 2.52 9.49
N TRP A 75 -13.59 1.64 8.96
CA TRP A 75 -14.08 1.73 7.57
C TRP A 75 -15.59 1.91 7.49
N ASN A 76 -16.05 2.83 6.65
CA ASN A 76 -17.47 3.06 6.36
C ASN A 76 -17.83 2.45 5.00
N VAL A 77 -18.64 1.38 5.00
CA VAL A 77 -19.16 0.75 3.78
C VAL A 77 -20.43 1.41 3.25
N ASP A 78 -21.07 2.27 4.06
CA ASP A 78 -22.33 2.95 3.78
C ASP A 78 -22.12 4.45 3.56
N ALA A 79 -20.94 4.90 3.13
CA ALA A 79 -20.66 6.33 2.92
C ALA A 79 -21.55 6.97 1.82
N PHE A 80 -22.18 6.15 0.96
CA PHE A 80 -23.18 6.55 -0.02
C PHE A 80 -24.25 5.43 -0.15
N PRO A 81 -25.54 5.74 -0.38
CA PRO A 81 -26.15 7.07 -0.59
C PRO A 81 -26.43 7.88 0.67
N ILE A 82 -26.43 7.24 1.84
CA ILE A 82 -26.71 7.90 3.11
C ILE A 82 -25.66 7.43 4.10
N ASP A 83 -24.77 8.33 4.49
CA ASP A 83 -23.81 8.05 5.56
C ASP A 83 -24.54 7.96 6.91
N ARG A 84 -24.55 6.74 7.48
CA ARG A 84 -25.16 6.45 8.79
C ARG A 84 -24.17 6.62 9.95
N GLY A 85 -22.92 6.97 9.67
CA GLY A 85 -21.84 7.06 10.67
C GLY A 85 -21.38 5.71 11.21
N ILE A 86 -21.74 4.61 10.55
CA ILE A 86 -21.37 3.26 10.97
C ILE A 86 -19.95 2.97 10.49
N ARG A 87 -19.06 2.63 11.41
CA ARG A 87 -17.67 2.28 11.12
C ARG A 87 -17.39 0.86 11.57
N HIS A 88 -16.89 0.04 10.64
CA HIS A 88 -16.46 -1.32 10.87
C HIS A 88 -14.96 -1.37 11.16
N PRO A 89 -14.50 -2.26 12.07
CA PRO A 89 -13.07 -2.53 12.18
C PRO A 89 -12.59 -3.21 10.90
N ALA A 90 -11.51 -2.73 10.30
CA ALA A 90 -10.96 -3.27 9.07
C ALA A 90 -9.42 -3.26 9.07
N ARG A 91 -8.86 -4.04 8.16
CA ARG A 91 -7.43 -4.06 7.80
C ARG A 91 -7.25 -3.38 6.46
N LEU A 92 -6.51 -2.27 6.44
CA LEU A 92 -6.02 -1.64 5.23
C LEU A 92 -4.64 -2.20 4.92
N SER A 93 -4.49 -2.80 3.75
CA SER A 93 -3.25 -3.46 3.36
C SER A 93 -2.83 -3.10 1.95
N GLY A 94 -1.54 -3.24 1.69
CA GLY A 94 -0.99 -2.89 0.40
C GLY A 94 0.50 -3.01 0.29
N ARG A 95 1.00 -2.62 -0.87
CA ARG A 95 2.43 -2.54 -1.19
C ARG A 95 2.68 -1.36 -2.11
N THR A 96 3.79 -0.67 -1.90
CA THR A 96 4.25 0.41 -2.77
C THR A 96 5.75 0.32 -3.07
N ASP A 97 6.13 0.79 -4.25
CA ASP A 97 7.52 1.07 -4.62
C ASP A 97 7.88 2.57 -4.48
N GLY A 98 6.96 3.36 -3.91
CA GLY A 98 7.07 4.82 -3.79
C GLY A 98 6.40 5.60 -4.92
N HIS A 99 5.98 4.95 -6.01
CA HIS A 99 5.28 5.61 -7.12
C HIS A 99 3.95 4.93 -7.48
N THR A 100 3.90 3.60 -7.38
CA THR A 100 2.68 2.79 -7.53
C THR A 100 2.32 2.13 -6.20
N LEU A 101 1.03 1.98 -5.93
CA LEU A 101 0.53 1.41 -4.69
C LEU A 101 -0.65 0.48 -4.98
N THR A 102 -0.62 -0.72 -4.41
CA THR A 102 -1.80 -1.60 -4.33
C THR A 102 -2.51 -1.33 -3.01
N LEU A 103 -3.82 -1.16 -3.04
CA LEU A 103 -4.63 -0.87 -1.85
C LEU A 103 -5.79 -1.86 -1.76
N ALA A 104 -5.95 -2.52 -0.61
CA ALA A 104 -7.08 -3.39 -0.32
C ALA A 104 -7.57 -3.16 1.11
N VAL A 105 -8.87 -3.39 1.32
CA VAL A 105 -9.50 -3.34 2.64
C VAL A 105 -10.17 -4.68 2.93
N ARG A 106 -10.02 -5.19 4.15
CA ARG A 106 -10.80 -6.32 4.64
C ARG A 106 -11.46 -5.97 5.96
N LEU A 107 -12.78 -6.02 6.02
CA LEU A 107 -13.54 -5.84 7.26
C LEU A 107 -13.30 -7.06 8.17
N SER A 108 -12.89 -6.81 9.40
CA SER A 108 -12.51 -7.85 10.36
C SER A 108 -13.71 -8.56 10.98
N ASP A 109 -14.87 -7.89 11.03
CA ASP A 109 -16.10 -8.40 11.63
C ASP A 109 -16.99 -9.16 10.64
N THR A 110 -17.04 -8.73 9.38
CA THR A 110 -17.85 -9.37 8.33
C THR A 110 -17.05 -10.24 7.37
N GLY A 111 -15.72 -10.04 7.30
CA GLY A 111 -14.85 -10.68 6.32
C GLY A 111 -14.96 -10.11 4.91
N GLN A 112 -15.80 -9.09 4.69
CA GLN A 112 -15.95 -8.43 3.39
C GLN A 112 -14.61 -7.84 2.93
N ALA A 113 -14.28 -8.05 1.65
CA ALA A 113 -13.06 -7.54 1.04
C ALA A 113 -13.37 -6.54 -0.07
N LEU A 114 -12.58 -5.48 -0.16
CA LEU A 114 -12.64 -4.42 -1.16
C LEU A 114 -11.28 -4.28 -1.84
N GLY A 115 -11.27 -4.18 -3.17
CA GLY A 115 -10.04 -4.15 -3.97
C GLY A 115 -9.44 -5.55 -4.22
N PRO A 116 -8.13 -5.64 -4.56
CA PRO A 116 -7.17 -4.55 -4.60
C PRO A 116 -7.41 -3.57 -5.75
N VAL A 117 -7.16 -2.29 -5.49
CA VAL A 117 -7.07 -1.24 -6.53
C VAL A 117 -5.61 -0.82 -6.72
N LEU A 118 -5.26 -0.38 -7.93
CA LEU A 118 -3.94 0.14 -8.25
C LEU A 118 -3.98 1.67 -8.28
N LEU A 119 -3.15 2.30 -7.46
CA LEU A 119 -3.03 3.74 -7.34
C LEU A 119 -1.65 4.21 -7.79
N THR A 120 -1.59 5.40 -8.36
CA THR A 120 -0.34 6.07 -8.76
C THR A 120 -0.23 7.42 -8.06
N LEU A 121 0.94 7.71 -7.50
CA LEU A 121 1.20 9.00 -6.85
C LEU A 121 1.09 10.15 -7.86
N GLY A 122 0.36 11.19 -7.49
CA GLY A 122 0.09 12.38 -8.31
C GLY A 122 -1.03 12.20 -9.33
N MET A 123 -1.62 11.01 -9.46
CA MET A 123 -2.79 10.79 -10.31
C MET A 123 -4.08 11.21 -9.60
N GLU A 124 -5.00 11.84 -10.32
CA GLU A 124 -6.34 12.14 -9.82
C GLU A 124 -7.17 10.84 -9.75
N PRO A 125 -7.86 10.54 -8.63
CA PRO A 125 -8.75 9.38 -8.52
C PRO A 125 -9.90 9.42 -9.53
N ARG A 126 -10.16 8.29 -10.19
CA ARG A 126 -11.30 8.13 -11.11
C ARG A 126 -12.40 7.31 -10.44
N MET A 127 -13.31 8.03 -9.78
CA MET A 127 -14.38 7.45 -8.95
C MET A 127 -15.67 7.28 -9.76
N GLN A 128 -15.69 6.35 -10.73
CA GLN A 128 -16.72 6.25 -11.78
C GLN A 128 -18.16 6.30 -11.23
N ASN A 129 -18.44 5.43 -10.26
CA ASN A 129 -19.79 5.21 -9.73
C ASN A 129 -20.03 5.87 -8.37
N CYS A 130 -19.15 6.76 -7.92
CA CYS A 130 -19.26 7.36 -6.60
C CYS A 130 -19.64 8.84 -6.63
N PRO A 131 -20.91 9.20 -6.34
CA PRO A 131 -21.38 10.58 -6.47
C PRO A 131 -20.76 11.57 -5.47
N ILE A 132 -20.33 11.09 -4.29
CA ILE A 132 -19.71 11.93 -3.26
C ILE A 132 -18.27 12.36 -3.61
N CYS A 133 -17.69 11.78 -4.67
CA CYS A 133 -16.34 12.10 -5.14
C CYS A 133 -16.35 12.92 -6.45
N ARG A 134 -17.51 13.42 -6.89
CA ARG A 134 -17.61 14.27 -8.09
C ARG A 134 -17.21 15.70 -7.73
N ARG A 135 -16.31 16.29 -8.53
CA ARG A 135 -15.94 17.70 -8.46
C ARG A 135 -17.06 18.58 -9.01
#